data_AF-A0A1C5L3C6-F1
#
_entry.id   AF-A0A1C5L3C6-F1
#
_cell.length_a   1.000
_cell.length_b   1.000
_cell.length_c   1.000
_cell.angle_alpha   90.00
_cell.angle_beta   90.00
_cell.angle_gamma   90.00
#
_symmetry.space_group_name_H-M   'P 1'
#
loop_
_entity.id
_entity.type
_entity.pdbx_description
1 polymer ?
#
loop_
_entity_poly.entity_id
_entity_poly.type
_entity_poly.pdbx_seq_one_letter_code
_entity_poly.pdbx_strand_id
1 'polypeptide(L)'
;MKIEGNQKELDAMAEFHKGNRAEGLRLQEEFAAEFRQEYKDKDHCPCLKACRYHGNCKECVAIHRAHQEHVPNCMRPLINKKLKMMSELTEHTLANEIEAPHEILRK
;
A
#
# COMPACT_ATOMS: atom_id res chain seq x y z
N MET A 1 -6.71 9.10 -9.17
CA MET A 1 -6.93 7.69 -9.58
C MET A 1 -6.93 6.77 -8.37
N LYS A 2 -7.63 5.62 -8.39
CA LYS A 2 -7.57 4.62 -7.32
C LYS A 2 -6.24 3.83 -7.41
N ILE A 3 -5.50 3.71 -6.31
CA ILE A 3 -4.24 2.96 -6.26
C ILE A 3 -4.52 1.51 -5.81
N GLU A 4 -5.09 1.34 -4.62
CA GLU A 4 -5.36 0.03 -4.04
C GLU A 4 -6.44 -0.71 -4.82
N GLY A 5 -6.10 -1.86 -5.42
CA GLY A 5 -7.04 -2.62 -6.24
C GLY A 5 -7.44 -1.88 -7.52
N ASN A 6 -6.49 -1.17 -8.13
CA ASN A 6 -6.67 -0.63 -9.47
C ASN A 6 -6.88 -1.77 -10.48
N GLN A 7 -7.92 -1.67 -11.31
CA GLN A 7 -8.27 -2.73 -12.26
C GLN A 7 -7.15 -3.02 -13.26
N LYS A 8 -6.41 -2.00 -13.71
CA LYS A 8 -5.33 -2.16 -14.69
C LYS A 8 -4.19 -3.04 -14.16
N GLU A 9 -3.81 -2.86 -12.90
CA GLU A 9 -2.82 -3.72 -12.24
C GLU A 9 -3.35 -5.13 -11.97
N LEU A 10 -4.65 -5.28 -11.67
CA LEU A 10 -5.25 -6.61 -11.54
C LEU A 10 -5.26 -7.37 -12.87
N ASP A 11 -5.58 -6.68 -13.97
CA ASP A 11 -5.53 -7.22 -15.32
C ASP A 11 -4.09 -7.55 -15.74
N ALA A 12 -3.13 -6.68 -15.41
CA ALA A 12 -1.70 -6.94 -15.63
C ALA A 12 -1.24 -8.24 -14.95
N MET A 13 -1.63 -8.44 -13.68
CA MET A 13 -1.35 -9.68 -12.95
C MET A 13 -2.05 -10.90 -13.57
N ALA A 14 -3.27 -10.75 -14.09
CA ALA A 14 -3.95 -11.83 -14.79
C ALA A 14 -3.20 -12.25 -16.06
N GLU A 15 -2.65 -11.31 -16.82
CA GLU A 15 -1.82 -11.59 -18.01
C GLU A 15 -0.49 -12.25 -17.65
N PHE A 16 0.16 -11.81 -16.56
CA PHE A 16 1.36 -12.48 -16.05
C PHE A 16 1.08 -13.94 -15.66
N HIS A 17 -0.04 -14.23 -15.02
CA HIS A 17 -0.41 -15.61 -14.68
C HIS A 17 -0.73 -16.48 -15.91
N LYS A 18 -1.16 -15.88 -17.02
CA LYS A 18 -1.33 -16.55 -18.32
C LYS A 18 -0.02 -16.73 -19.09
N GLY A 19 1.10 -16.19 -18.59
CA GLY A 19 2.39 -16.17 -19.27
C GLY A 19 2.55 -15.07 -20.33
N ASN A 20 1.56 -14.20 -20.49
CA ASN A 20 1.60 -13.09 -21.45
C ASN A 20 2.36 -11.89 -20.86
N ARG A 21 3.69 -12.01 -20.80
CA ARG A 21 4.55 -11.03 -20.14
C ARG A 21 4.54 -9.66 -20.83
N ALA A 22 4.39 -9.61 -22.16
CA ALA A 22 4.40 -8.37 -22.92
C ALA A 22 3.18 -7.51 -22.58
N GLU A 23 1.99 -8.10 -22.56
CA GLU A 23 0.76 -7.40 -22.22
C GLU A 23 0.71 -6.98 -20.74
N GLY A 24 1.16 -7.88 -19.84
CA GLY A 24 1.27 -7.54 -18.42
C GLY A 24 2.16 -6.31 -18.19
N LEU A 25 3.31 -6.23 -18.87
CA LEU A 25 4.20 -5.06 -18.78
C LEU A 25 3.59 -3.80 -19.38
N ARG A 26 2.83 -3.92 -20.50
CA ARG A 26 2.13 -2.77 -21.10
C ARG A 26 1.13 -2.16 -20.12
N LEU A 27 0.27 -2.99 -19.52
CA LEU A 27 -0.74 -2.56 -18.56
C LEU A 27 -0.10 -1.95 -17.30
N GLN A 28 0.98 -2.56 -16.80
CA GLN A 28 1.71 -2.06 -15.65
C GLN A 28 2.36 -0.69 -15.92
N GLU A 29 2.98 -0.49 -17.09
CA GLU A 29 3.58 0.80 -17.44
C GLU A 29 2.50 1.88 -17.64
N GLU A 30 1.35 1.53 -18.22
CA GLU A 30 0.21 2.46 -18.34
C GLU A 30 -0.30 2.91 -16.96
N PHE A 31 -0.44 1.99 -16.00
CA PHE A 31 -0.80 2.35 -14.63
C PHE A 31 0.26 3.27 -14.01
N ALA A 32 1.54 2.93 -14.15
CA ALA A 32 2.64 3.72 -13.60
C ALA A 32 2.70 5.13 -14.25
N ALA A 33 2.45 5.24 -15.55
CA ALA A 33 2.41 6.51 -16.27
C ALA A 33 1.24 7.39 -15.81
N GLU A 34 0.03 6.82 -15.71
CA GLU A 34 -1.14 7.51 -15.15
C GLU A 34 -0.87 7.98 -13.72
N PHE A 35 -0.26 7.14 -12.89
CA PHE A 35 0.11 7.49 -11.52
C PHE A 35 1.07 8.67 -11.47
N ARG A 36 2.13 8.64 -12.28
CA ARG A 36 3.10 9.75 -12.35
C ARG A 36 2.46 11.05 -12.81
N GLN A 37 1.54 10.98 -13.78
CA GLN A 37 0.86 12.16 -14.30
C GLN A 37 -0.15 12.72 -13.28
N GLU A 38 -0.97 11.85 -12.71
CA GLU A 38 -2.03 12.19 -11.77
C GLU A 38 -1.47 12.78 -10.47
N TYR A 39 -0.39 12.21 -9.94
CA TYR A 39 0.23 12.57 -8.67
C TYR A 39 1.52 13.38 -8.81
N LYS A 40 1.72 14.03 -9.96
CA LYS A 40 2.91 14.86 -10.21
C LYS A 40 3.07 15.98 -9.18
N ASP A 41 1.98 16.67 -8.89
CA ASP A 41 1.96 17.88 -8.06
C ASP A 41 1.02 17.73 -6.85
N LYS A 42 0.60 16.50 -6.52
CA LYS A 42 -0.30 16.22 -5.40
C LYS A 42 0.12 14.99 -4.61
N ASP A 43 -0.18 15.02 -3.32
CA ASP A 43 0.11 13.90 -2.43
C ASP A 43 -0.81 12.70 -2.72
N HIS A 44 -0.23 11.51 -2.68
CA HIS A 44 -0.95 10.23 -2.80
C HIS A 44 -0.88 9.42 -1.50
N CYS A 45 -0.13 9.88 -0.50
CA CYS A 45 0.06 9.17 0.75
C CYS A 45 -1.20 9.30 1.64
N PRO A 46 -1.74 8.20 2.19
CA PRO A 46 -2.86 8.24 3.15
C PRO A 46 -2.41 8.61 4.58
N CYS A 47 -1.19 9.10 4.74
CA CYS A 47 -0.62 9.46 6.04
C CYS A 47 -1.33 10.72 6.59
N LEU A 48 -1.87 10.64 7.80
CA LEU A 48 -2.51 11.79 8.46
C LEU A 48 -1.50 12.70 9.18
N LYS A 49 -0.25 12.25 9.36
CA LYS A 49 0.79 13.00 10.06
C LYS A 49 1.48 13.96 9.10
N ALA A 50 1.74 15.19 9.56
CA ALA A 50 2.59 16.11 8.82
C ALA A 50 4.02 15.51 8.71
N CYS A 51 4.42 15.14 7.50
CA CYS A 51 5.71 14.50 7.26
C CYS A 51 6.34 15.03 5.98
N ARG A 52 7.61 15.44 6.08
CA ARG A 52 8.39 16.00 4.94
C ARG A 52 8.66 15.01 3.81
N TYR A 53 8.38 13.72 4.03
CA TYR A 53 8.63 12.65 3.07
C TYR A 53 7.38 12.23 2.28
N HIS A 54 6.25 12.92 2.45
CA HIS A 54 5.05 12.68 1.64
C HIS A 54 5.36 12.80 0.15
N GLY A 55 4.73 11.95 -0.66
CA GLY A 55 5.02 11.83 -2.09
C GLY A 55 6.37 11.15 -2.43
N ASN A 56 7.30 10.98 -1.48
CA ASN A 56 8.61 10.39 -1.73
C ASN A 56 8.69 8.94 -1.22
N CYS A 57 8.15 8.00 -2.01
CA CYS A 57 8.06 6.58 -1.66
C CYS A 57 9.41 5.94 -1.28
N LYS A 58 10.50 6.27 -1.99
CA LYS A 58 11.81 5.65 -1.75
C LYS A 58 12.34 5.95 -0.35
N GLU A 59 12.22 7.20 0.10
CA GLU A 59 12.72 7.63 1.41
C GLU A 59 11.78 7.16 2.52
N CYS A 60 10.47 7.26 2.31
CA CYS A 60 9.48 6.72 3.21
C CYS A 60 9.73 5.23 3.50
N VAL A 61 9.85 4.40 2.47
CA VAL A 61 10.13 2.96 2.62
C VAL A 61 11.48 2.72 3.30
N ALA A 62 12.53 3.46 2.94
CA ALA A 62 13.85 3.31 3.55
C ALA A 62 13.84 3.60 5.06
N ILE A 63 13.15 4.67 5.48
CA ILE A 63 13.02 5.06 6.90
C ILE A 63 12.27 3.98 7.69
N HIS A 64 11.11 3.54 7.19
CA HIS A 64 10.31 2.51 7.85
C HIS A 64 11.03 1.16 7.93
N ARG A 65 11.80 0.82 6.91
CA ARG A 65 12.67 -0.37 6.93
C ARG A 65 13.82 -0.22 7.92
N ALA A 66 14.37 0.98 8.10
CA ALA A 66 15.47 1.20 9.03
C ALA A 66 15.04 1.06 10.49
N HIS A 67 13.92 1.67 10.89
CA HIS A 67 13.46 1.62 12.29
C HIS A 67 12.68 0.35 12.64
N GLN A 68 12.10 -0.37 11.66
CA GLN A 68 11.39 -1.65 11.82
C GLN A 68 10.18 -1.66 12.78
N GLU A 69 9.85 -0.54 13.43
CA GLU A 69 8.70 -0.47 14.33
C GLU A 69 7.35 -0.72 13.64
N HIS A 70 7.16 -0.20 12.41
CA HIS A 70 5.93 -0.39 11.65
C HIS A 70 6.10 -0.06 10.17
N VAL A 71 5.22 -0.61 9.34
CA VAL A 71 5.14 -0.32 7.89
C VAL A 71 4.58 1.08 7.59
N PRO A 72 4.85 1.64 6.40
CA PRO A 72 4.21 2.86 5.92
C PRO A 72 2.68 2.75 5.88
N ASN A 73 1.95 3.87 6.08
CA ASN A 73 0.48 3.84 6.09
C ASN A 73 -0.12 3.33 4.77
N CYS A 74 0.50 3.61 3.63
CA CYS A 74 0.05 3.12 2.32
C CYS A 74 0.08 1.59 2.19
N MET A 75 0.89 0.89 2.99
CA MET A 75 0.95 -0.58 2.97
C MET A 75 -0.04 -1.23 3.96
N ARG A 76 -0.53 -0.49 4.95
CA ARG A 76 -1.42 -1.03 6.00
C ARG A 76 -2.70 -1.63 5.44
N PRO A 77 -3.44 -1.03 4.47
CA PRO A 77 -4.67 -1.64 3.94
C PRO A 77 -4.45 -3.02 3.32
N LEU A 78 -3.35 -3.19 2.55
CA LEU A 78 -3.00 -4.47 1.93
C LEU A 78 -2.71 -5.54 2.99
N ILE A 79 -1.89 -5.19 3.98
CA ILE A 79 -1.51 -6.11 5.07
C ILE A 79 -2.73 -6.45 5.92
N ASN A 80 -3.53 -5.45 6.32
CA ASN A 80 -4.74 -5.66 7.10
C ASN A 80 -5.74 -6.57 6.39
N LYS A 81 -5.87 -6.47 5.05
CA LYS A 81 -6.70 -7.41 4.28
C LYS A 81 -6.22 -8.85 4.44
N LYS A 82 -4.90 -9.09 4.44
CA LYS A 82 -4.31 -10.42 4.66
C LYS A 82 -4.48 -10.90 6.11
N LEU A 83 -4.20 -10.04 7.07
CA LEU A 83 -4.38 -10.34 8.50
C LEU A 83 -5.84 -10.66 8.83
N LYS A 84 -6.80 -9.93 8.23
CA LYS A 84 -8.23 -10.19 8.41
C LYS A 84 -8.58 -11.61 7.98
N MET A 85 -8.17 -12.03 6.78
CA MET A 85 -8.40 -13.40 6.30
C MET A 85 -7.74 -14.44 7.23
N MET A 86 -6.54 -14.16 7.73
CA MET A 86 -5.87 -15.08 8.67
C MET A 86 -6.60 -15.18 10.01
N SER A 87 -7.14 -14.07 10.51
CA SER A 87 -7.90 -14.05 11.77
C SER A 87 -9.22 -14.81 11.71
N GLU A 88 -9.75 -15.10 10.51
CA GLU A 88 -10.95 -15.94 10.35
C GLU A 88 -10.72 -17.37 10.89
N LEU A 89 -9.47 -17.84 10.95
CA LEU A 89 -9.11 -19.16 11.51
C LEU A 89 -9.47 -19.31 13.00
N THR A 90 -9.63 -18.20 13.72
CA THR A 90 -10.01 -18.20 15.14
C THR A 90 -11.28 -17.38 15.39
N GLU A 91 -12.14 -17.24 14.37
CA GLU A 91 -13.36 -16.41 14.47
C GLU A 91 -13.05 -14.98 14.97
N HIS A 92 -11.88 -14.46 14.60
CA HIS A 92 -11.35 -13.16 15.00
C HIS A 92 -11.06 -12.97 16.49
N THR A 93 -10.96 -14.04 17.30
CA THR A 93 -10.68 -13.93 18.75
C THR A 93 -9.39 -13.15 19.07
N LEU A 94 -8.39 -13.19 18.20
CA LEU A 94 -7.15 -12.40 18.32
C LEU A 94 -7.41 -10.89 18.46
N ALA A 95 -8.50 -10.36 17.87
CA ALA A 95 -8.85 -8.96 17.99
C ALA A 95 -9.16 -8.54 19.44
N ASN A 96 -9.55 -9.48 20.30
CA ASN A 96 -9.80 -9.24 21.72
C ASN A 96 -8.52 -9.16 22.56
N GLU A 97 -7.39 -9.59 22.00
CA GLU A 97 -6.10 -9.67 22.69
C GLU A 97 -5.14 -8.53 22.32
N ILE A 98 -5.49 -7.72 21.31
CA ILE A 98 -4.63 -6.66 20.78
C ILE A 98 -5.23 -5.28 21.06
N GLU A 99 -4.38 -4.38 21.54
CA GLU A 99 -4.72 -2.96 21.73
C GLU A 99 -3.86 -2.09 20.82
N ALA A 100 -4.47 -1.07 20.22
CA ALA A 100 -3.71 -0.09 19.46
C ALA A 100 -2.79 0.68 20.43
N PRO A 101 -1.50 0.88 20.09
CA PRO A 101 -0.61 1.67 20.93
C PRO A 101 -1.12 3.11 21.02
N HIS A 102 -0.84 3.77 22.16
CA HIS A 102 -1.20 5.17 22.34
C HIS A 102 -0.48 6.05 21.29
N GLU A 103 -1.25 6.65 20.40
CA GLU A 103 -0.70 7.46 19.31
C GLU A 103 -0.39 8.88 19.77
N ILE A 104 0.90 9.22 19.81
CA ILE A 104 1.35 10.60 20.00
C ILE A 104 1.35 11.30 18.63
N LEU A 105 0.30 12.05 18.33
CA LEU A 105 0.25 12.95 17.17
C LEU A 105 1.16 14.15 17.45
N ARG A 106 2.34 14.17 16.82
CA ARG A 106 3.18 15.37 16.82
C ARG A 106 2.46 16.44 15.98
N LYS A 107 2.17 17.58 16.61
CA LYS A 107 1.60 18.77 15.96
C LYS A 107 2.59 19.40 14.99
#